data_AF-A0A379ANM2-F1
#
_entry.id   AF-A0A379ANM2-F1
#
_cell.length_a   1.000
_cell.length_b   1.000
_cell.length_c   1.000
_cell.angle_alpha   90.00
_cell.angle_beta   90.00
_cell.angle_gamma   90.00
#
_symmetry.space_group_name_H-M   'P 1'
#
loop_
_entity.id
_entity.type
_entity.pdbx_description
1 polymer ?
#
loop_
_entity_poly.entity_id
_entity_poly.type
_entity_poly.pdbx_seq_one_letter_code
_entity_poly.pdbx_strand_id
1 'polypeptide(L)'
;MFRDAARLERAQQQPEIALADYRQAMTASGIGSGESISRATRSQEKDDWLKRSIRSDTADLYRQRETTLTVQQDYSRNKGTAGVSDFTAHTTMLQAESPFADGRGFFRLDRVDVSAGSFTTRNGSFDEQFGSCDDASSGGCSRDASQRAEGTALGVGWHNDRWSADLGTHAAGL
;
A
#
# COMPACT_ATOMS: atom_id res chain seq x y z
N MET A 1 -5.58 -9.86 36.36
CA MET A 1 -7.00 -9.54 36.15
C MET A 1 -7.19 -8.73 34.87
N PHE A 2 -6.78 -7.45 34.82
CA PHE A 2 -7.03 -6.58 33.65
C PHE A 2 -6.53 -7.10 32.30
N ARG A 3 -5.35 -7.73 32.25
CA ARG A 3 -4.85 -8.34 30.99
C ARG A 3 -5.80 -9.41 30.44
N ASP A 4 -6.31 -10.28 31.31
CA ASP A 4 -7.13 -11.41 30.88
C ASP A 4 -8.56 -10.95 30.53
N ALA A 5 -9.06 -9.93 31.21
CA ALA A 5 -10.30 -9.22 30.83
C ALA A 5 -10.17 -8.55 29.45
N ALA A 6 -9.09 -7.80 29.21
CA ALA A 6 -8.82 -7.19 27.91
C ALA A 6 -8.76 -8.22 26.76
N ARG A 7 -8.20 -9.41 27.02
CA ARG A 7 -8.18 -10.52 26.04
C ARG A 7 -9.58 -11.04 25.73
N LEU A 8 -10.42 -11.19 26.76
CA LEU A 8 -11.82 -11.59 26.60
C LEU A 8 -12.61 -10.55 25.81
N GLU A 9 -12.44 -9.26 26.14
CA GLU A 9 -13.11 -8.15 25.46
C GLU A 9 -12.69 -8.03 23.99
N ARG A 10 -11.39 -8.23 23.71
CA ARG A 10 -10.89 -8.34 22.33
C ARG A 10 -11.58 -9.48 21.57
N ALA A 11 -11.73 -10.64 22.20
CA ALA A 11 -12.45 -11.78 21.60
C ALA A 11 -13.95 -11.50 21.40
N GLN A 12 -14.54 -10.63 22.23
CA GLN A 12 -15.92 -10.17 22.11
C GLN A 12 -16.09 -8.94 21.20
N GLN A 13 -15.05 -8.57 20.43
CA GLN A 13 -15.07 -7.40 19.53
C GLN A 13 -15.36 -6.08 20.25
N GLN A 14 -14.87 -5.92 21.48
CA GLN A 14 -14.97 -4.70 22.29
C GLN A 14 -13.59 -4.04 22.45
N PRO A 15 -12.98 -3.54 21.37
CA PRO A 15 -11.58 -3.10 21.38
C PRO A 15 -11.35 -1.85 22.25
N GLU A 16 -12.35 -0.98 22.40
CA GLU A 16 -12.22 0.21 23.24
C GLU A 16 -12.16 -0.13 24.73
N ILE A 17 -12.96 -1.10 25.15
CA ILE A 17 -12.97 -1.61 26.53
C ILE A 17 -11.67 -2.38 26.77
N ALA A 18 -11.28 -3.25 25.83
CA ALA A 18 -10.00 -3.96 25.88
C ALA A 18 -8.79 -3.01 26.00
N LEU A 19 -8.80 -1.89 25.27
CA LEU A 19 -7.73 -0.90 25.36
C LEU A 19 -7.72 -0.17 26.71
N ALA A 20 -8.89 0.10 27.29
CA ALA A 20 -8.99 0.66 28.64
C ALA A 20 -8.42 -0.31 29.70
N ASP A 21 -8.77 -1.59 29.61
CA ASP A 21 -8.26 -2.63 30.51
C ASP A 21 -6.76 -2.89 30.30
N TYR A 22 -6.26 -2.85 29.07
CA TYR A 22 -4.83 -2.89 28.81
C TYR A 22 -4.08 -1.71 29.44
N ARG A 23 -4.64 -0.49 29.39
CA ARG A 23 -4.06 0.67 30.09
C ARG A 23 -4.03 0.45 31.61
N GLN A 24 -5.08 -0.14 32.19
CA GLN A 24 -5.10 -0.49 33.62
C GLN A 24 -4.06 -1.57 33.94
N ALA A 25 -3.91 -2.59 33.09
CA ALA A 25 -2.89 -3.63 33.22
C ALA A 25 -1.47 -3.06 33.15
N MET A 26 -1.24 -2.08 32.27
CA MET A 26 0.04 -1.37 32.16
C MET A 26 0.36 -0.62 33.45
N THR A 27 -0.57 0.21 33.96
CA THR A 27 -0.39 0.94 35.23
C THR A 27 -0.13 -0.01 36.40
N ALA A 28 -0.93 -1.08 36.52
CA ALA A 28 -0.76 -2.07 37.59
C ALA A 28 0.57 -2.84 37.52
N SER A 29 1.14 -2.97 36.32
CA SER A 29 2.42 -3.65 36.08
C SER A 29 3.63 -2.71 36.07
N GLY A 30 3.42 -1.42 36.39
CA GLY A 30 4.48 -0.41 36.38
C GLY A 30 5.02 -0.09 34.98
N ILE A 31 4.22 -0.28 33.93
CA ILE A 31 4.52 0.14 32.57
C ILE A 31 4.06 1.59 32.43
N GLY A 32 4.98 2.48 32.02
CA GLY A 32 4.92 3.94 32.16
C GLY A 32 3.56 4.60 31.94
N SER A 33 3.10 5.33 32.95
CA SER A 33 1.77 5.98 33.04
C SER A 33 1.68 7.38 32.44
N GLY A 34 2.79 7.92 31.91
CA GLY A 34 2.86 9.27 31.32
C GLY A 34 3.45 9.33 29.91
N GLU A 35 3.75 8.17 29.31
CA GLU A 35 4.23 8.09 27.94
C GLU A 35 3.07 7.85 26.97
N SER A 36 3.25 8.21 25.69
CA SER A 36 2.31 7.77 24.65
C SER A 36 2.25 6.24 24.63
N ILE A 37 1.08 5.67 24.33
CA ILE A 37 0.89 4.21 24.24
C ILE A 37 1.93 3.58 23.31
N SER A 38 2.22 4.23 22.18
CA SER A 38 3.24 3.79 21.23
C SER A 38 4.66 3.71 21.83
N ARG A 39 5.02 4.59 22.77
CA ARG A 39 6.31 4.53 23.46
C ARG A 39 6.27 3.51 24.61
N ALA A 40 5.20 3.53 25.40
CA ALA A 40 5.00 2.66 26.54
C ALA A 40 4.88 1.17 26.15
N THR A 41 4.59 0.85 24.89
CA THR A 41 4.47 -0.52 24.39
C THR A 41 5.71 -1.03 23.66
N ARG A 42 6.80 -0.24 23.59
CA ARG A 42 8.07 -0.71 23.03
C ARG A 42 8.65 -1.86 23.84
N SER A 43 9.19 -2.87 23.14
CA SER A 43 9.87 -3.99 23.77
C SER A 43 11.02 -3.51 24.67
N GLN A 44 11.11 -4.07 25.88
CA GLN A 44 12.26 -3.87 26.76
C GLN A 44 12.89 -5.21 27.13
N GLU A 45 14.22 -5.28 27.00
CA GLU A 45 14.96 -6.54 27.21
C GLU A 45 14.78 -7.10 28.62
N LYS A 46 14.73 -6.21 29.63
CA LYS A 46 14.61 -6.55 31.05
C LYS A 46 13.17 -6.87 31.49
N ASP A 47 12.19 -6.81 30.59
CA ASP A 47 10.81 -7.16 30.94
C ASP A 47 10.69 -8.67 31.20
N ASP A 48 10.05 -9.00 32.32
CA ASP A 48 9.50 -10.34 32.56
C ASP A 48 8.41 -10.68 31.53
N TRP A 49 7.96 -11.94 31.54
CA TRP A 49 6.97 -12.44 30.59
C TRP A 49 5.63 -11.68 30.66
N LEU A 50 5.23 -11.20 31.84
CA LEU A 50 3.94 -10.53 32.04
C LEU A 50 3.97 -9.13 31.44
N LYS A 51 5.01 -8.34 31.76
CA LYS A 51 5.18 -7.01 31.19
C LYS A 51 5.34 -7.07 29.67
N ARG A 52 6.14 -8.02 29.20
CA ARG A 52 6.35 -8.27 27.76
C ARG A 52 5.04 -8.58 27.04
N SER A 53 4.22 -9.46 27.63
CA SER A 53 2.91 -9.80 27.08
C SER A 53 1.94 -8.61 27.10
N ILE A 54 1.88 -7.84 28.18
CA ILE A 54 1.00 -6.66 28.24
C ILE A 54 1.41 -5.65 27.16
N ARG A 55 2.72 -5.36 27.01
CA ARG A 55 3.21 -4.45 25.96
C ARG A 55 2.88 -4.96 24.55
N SER A 56 3.16 -6.23 24.26
CA SER A 56 2.87 -6.82 22.95
C SER A 56 1.38 -6.77 22.64
N ASP A 57 0.54 -7.29 23.53
CA ASP A 57 -0.90 -7.36 23.33
C ASP A 57 -1.52 -5.96 23.17
N THR A 58 -1.06 -4.99 23.97
CA THR A 58 -1.53 -3.60 23.87
C THR A 58 -1.06 -2.96 22.56
N ALA A 59 0.20 -3.19 22.15
CA ALA A 59 0.72 -2.69 20.88
C ALA A 59 -0.05 -3.24 19.69
N ASP A 60 -0.37 -4.53 19.73
CA ASP A 60 -1.12 -5.22 18.68
C ASP A 60 -2.53 -4.66 18.56
N LEU A 61 -3.25 -4.54 19.68
CA LEU A 61 -4.59 -3.96 19.68
C LEU A 61 -4.56 -2.50 19.23
N TYR A 62 -3.58 -1.72 19.70
CA TYR A 62 -3.45 -0.32 19.36
C TYR A 62 -3.16 -0.13 17.85
N ARG A 63 -2.21 -0.88 17.28
CA ARG A 63 -1.94 -0.86 15.82
C ARG A 63 -3.14 -1.31 14.99
N GLN A 64 -3.87 -2.33 15.45
CA GLN A 64 -5.09 -2.79 14.80
C GLN A 64 -6.20 -1.72 14.78
N ARG A 65 -6.09 -0.64 15.56
CA ARG A 65 -7.06 0.46 15.64
C ARG A 65 -6.63 1.75 14.94
N GLU A 66 -5.37 1.87 14.55
CA GLU A 66 -4.88 3.07 13.89
C GLU A 66 -5.35 3.16 12.43
N THR A 67 -5.57 4.38 11.94
CA THR A 67 -5.69 4.65 10.51
C THR A 67 -4.31 5.02 9.98
N THR A 68 -3.88 4.41 8.88
CA THR A 68 -2.57 4.64 8.26
C THR A 68 -2.77 5.35 6.92
N LEU A 69 -1.95 6.37 6.66
CA LEU A 69 -1.86 7.01 5.35
C LEU A 69 -0.43 6.87 4.84
N THR A 70 -0.27 6.26 3.67
CA THR A 70 1.02 5.96 3.06
C THR A 70 1.10 6.61 1.68
N VAL A 71 2.22 7.29 1.42
CA VAL A 71 2.59 7.80 0.09
C VAL A 71 3.87 7.08 -0.33
N GLN A 72 3.86 6.48 -1.52
CA GLN A 72 5.01 5.79 -2.07
C GLN A 72 5.23 6.24 -3.52
N GLN A 73 6.50 6.34 -3.91
CA GLN A 73 6.90 6.53 -5.30
C GLN A 73 7.69 5.30 -5.76
N ASP A 74 7.33 4.78 -6.92
CA ASP A 74 8.02 3.67 -7.58
C ASP A 74 8.51 4.10 -8.96
N TYR A 75 9.73 3.70 -9.29
CA TYR A 75 10.40 3.99 -10.55
C TYR A 75 10.88 2.69 -11.16
N SER A 76 10.38 2.38 -12.35
CA SER A 76 10.68 1.14 -13.06
C SER A 76 11.31 1.43 -14.42
N ARG A 77 12.26 0.58 -14.82
CA ARG A 77 12.98 0.70 -16.09
C ARG A 77 13.29 -0.68 -16.65
N ASN A 78 12.98 -0.91 -17.92
CA ASN A 78 13.45 -2.07 -18.66
C ASN A 78 13.88 -1.65 -20.08
N LYS A 79 15.16 -1.81 -20.41
CA LYS A 79 15.73 -1.33 -21.67
C LYS A 79 15.27 -2.18 -22.84
N GLY A 80 14.81 -1.52 -23.90
CA GLY A 80 14.33 -2.17 -25.11
C GLY A 80 14.52 -1.30 -26.35
N THR A 81 13.68 -1.53 -27.34
CA THR A 81 13.67 -0.74 -28.59
C THR A 81 12.80 0.50 -28.40
N ALA A 82 13.34 1.68 -28.69
CA ALA A 82 12.62 2.94 -28.49
C ALA A 82 11.37 3.02 -29.39
N GLY A 83 10.25 3.46 -28.83
CA GLY A 83 8.94 3.44 -29.47
C GLY A 83 8.21 2.09 -29.37
N VAL A 84 8.90 1.00 -29.01
CA VAL A 84 8.28 -0.35 -28.96
C VAL A 84 8.26 -0.91 -27.55
N SER A 85 9.41 -0.96 -26.90
CA SER A 85 9.61 -1.70 -25.64
C SER A 85 10.62 -1.03 -24.71
N ASP A 86 11.11 0.17 -25.02
CA ASP A 86 12.04 0.88 -24.14
C ASP A 86 11.33 1.49 -22.92
N PHE A 87 10.98 0.61 -22.00
CA PHE A 87 10.03 0.85 -20.91
C PHE A 87 10.65 1.67 -19.78
N THR A 88 9.95 2.73 -19.40
CA THR A 88 10.10 3.49 -18.17
C THR A 88 8.71 3.70 -17.57
N ALA A 89 8.58 3.57 -16.25
CA ALA A 89 7.37 3.94 -15.54
C ALA A 89 7.69 4.66 -14.23
N HIS A 90 6.82 5.61 -13.88
CA HIS A 90 6.80 6.26 -12.59
C HIS A 90 5.39 6.14 -12.01
N THR A 91 5.30 5.63 -10.79
CA THR A 91 4.01 5.46 -10.11
C THR A 91 4.05 6.16 -8.75
N THR A 92 3.12 7.09 -8.53
CA THR A 92 2.87 7.68 -7.20
C THR A 92 1.61 7.05 -6.61
N MET A 93 1.77 6.34 -5.50
CA MET A 93 0.72 5.58 -4.82
C MET A 93 0.36 6.27 -3.51
N LEU A 94 -0.93 6.52 -3.30
CA LEU A 94 -1.50 6.99 -2.05
C LEU A 94 -2.45 5.91 -1.53
N GLN A 95 -2.23 5.42 -0.31
CA GLN A 95 -3.09 4.43 0.32
C GLN A 95 -3.51 4.88 1.72
N ALA A 96 -4.81 4.89 1.97
CA ALA A 96 -5.40 5.06 3.29
C ALA A 96 -5.97 3.72 3.76
N GLU A 97 -5.63 3.30 4.96
CA GLU A 97 -6.07 2.02 5.53
C GLU A 97 -6.59 2.22 6.94
N SER A 98 -7.75 1.63 7.26
CA SER A 98 -8.45 1.81 8.52
C SER A 98 -9.06 0.49 9.02
N PRO A 99 -9.19 0.30 10.34
CA PRO A 99 -9.83 -0.89 10.90
C PRO A 99 -11.30 -0.96 10.51
N PHE A 100 -11.74 -2.12 10.04
CA PHE A 100 -13.14 -2.37 9.68
C PHE A 100 -13.51 -3.82 9.97
N ALA A 101 -14.54 -4.01 10.80
CA ALA A 101 -14.93 -5.32 11.35
C ALA A 101 -13.74 -6.03 12.03
N ASP A 102 -13.45 -7.27 11.66
CA ASP A 102 -12.35 -8.10 12.14
C ASP A 102 -11.06 -7.96 11.30
N GLY A 103 -11.01 -6.98 10.39
CA GLY A 103 -9.87 -6.74 9.50
C GLY A 103 -9.62 -5.26 9.26
N ARG A 104 -9.03 -4.94 8.11
CA ARG A 104 -8.74 -3.56 7.70
C ARG A 104 -9.21 -3.32 6.27
N GLY A 105 -9.96 -2.23 6.11
CA GLY A 105 -10.35 -1.72 4.80
C GLY A 105 -9.31 -0.72 4.30
N PHE A 106 -9.06 -0.70 3.00
CA PHE A 106 -8.18 0.28 2.38
C PHE A 106 -8.81 0.94 1.16
N PHE A 107 -8.37 2.16 0.90
CA PHE A 107 -8.59 2.91 -0.33
C PHE A 107 -7.22 3.31 -0.90
N ARG A 108 -7.05 3.17 -2.21
CA ARG A 108 -5.80 3.41 -2.90
C ARG A 108 -6.02 4.21 -4.18
N LEU A 109 -5.09 5.12 -4.45
CA LEU A 109 -5.02 5.96 -5.63
C LEU A 109 -3.61 5.88 -6.21
N ASP A 110 -3.50 5.46 -7.47
CA ASP A 110 -2.21 5.33 -8.16
C ASP A 110 -2.20 6.25 -9.38
N ARG A 111 -1.29 7.22 -9.41
CA ARG A 111 -0.96 7.99 -10.62
C ARG A 111 0.21 7.30 -11.32
N VAL A 112 0.00 6.87 -12.55
CA VAL A 112 0.96 6.11 -13.35
C VAL A 112 1.34 6.93 -14.59
N ASP A 113 2.63 7.16 -14.77
CA ASP A 113 3.20 7.74 -15.99
C ASP A 113 4.09 6.66 -16.65
N VAL A 114 3.82 6.29 -17.90
CA VAL A 114 4.55 5.25 -18.64
C VAL A 114 5.08 5.76 -19.99
N SER A 115 6.22 5.23 -20.41
CA SER A 115 6.85 5.57 -21.69
C SER A 115 7.56 4.36 -22.26
N ALA A 116 7.42 4.13 -23.57
CA ALA A 116 8.21 3.18 -24.36
C ALA A 116 9.29 3.87 -25.21
N GLY A 117 9.51 5.18 -25.01
CA GLY A 117 10.45 5.98 -25.77
C GLY A 117 9.86 6.53 -27.06
N SER A 118 10.72 6.88 -28.02
CA SER A 118 10.30 7.39 -29.32
C SER A 118 10.92 6.59 -30.46
N PHE A 119 10.15 6.32 -31.52
CA PHE A 119 10.62 5.71 -32.76
C PHE A 119 11.74 6.54 -33.40
N THR A 120 12.63 5.87 -34.14
CA THR A 120 13.71 6.56 -34.86
C THR A 120 13.24 6.92 -36.26
N THR A 121 12.91 8.18 -36.48
CA THR A 121 12.36 8.63 -37.78
C THR A 121 13.45 8.87 -38.83
N ARG A 122 13.20 8.48 -40.07
CA ARG A 122 13.97 8.83 -41.28
C ARG A 122 13.05 9.58 -42.24
N ASN A 123 13.44 10.79 -42.63
CA ASN A 123 12.62 11.69 -43.47
C ASN A 123 11.19 11.93 -42.92
N GLY A 124 11.04 11.93 -41.59
CA GLY A 124 9.74 12.12 -40.92
C GLY A 124 8.86 10.87 -40.85
N SER A 125 9.34 9.72 -41.34
CA SER A 125 8.65 8.43 -41.27
C SER A 125 9.43 7.38 -40.50
N PHE A 126 8.75 6.34 -40.03
CA PHE A 126 9.32 5.22 -39.28
C PHE A 126 8.56 3.94 -39.64
N ASP A 127 9.27 2.81 -39.67
CA ASP A 127 8.83 1.53 -40.24
C ASP A 127 9.10 0.35 -39.29
N GLU A 128 9.30 0.61 -38.00
CA GLU A 128 9.50 -0.44 -37.01
C GLU A 128 8.29 -1.41 -36.95
N GLN A 129 8.59 -2.67 -36.59
CA GLN A 129 7.60 -3.73 -36.37
C GLN A 129 6.71 -3.46 -35.15
N PHE A 130 5.82 -2.49 -35.29
CA PHE A 130 4.90 -2.04 -34.27
C PHE A 130 3.61 -1.52 -34.92
N GLY A 131 2.46 -1.99 -34.44
CA GLY A 131 1.18 -1.75 -35.11
C GLY A 131 1.24 -2.27 -36.56
N SER A 132 0.88 -1.41 -37.52
CA SER A 132 0.90 -1.70 -38.96
C SER A 132 1.98 -0.92 -39.72
N CYS A 133 3.00 -0.37 -39.03
CA CYS A 133 3.99 0.53 -39.65
C CYS A 133 5.00 -0.17 -40.57
N ASP A 134 5.27 -1.46 -40.37
CA ASP A 134 6.12 -2.30 -41.23
C ASP A 134 5.30 -2.99 -42.35
N ASP A 135 4.01 -2.68 -42.51
CA ASP A 135 3.22 -3.22 -43.62
C ASP A 135 3.70 -2.62 -44.94
N ALA A 136 4.00 -3.46 -45.92
CA ALA A 136 4.41 -3.07 -47.28
C ALA A 136 3.42 -2.11 -47.95
N SER A 137 2.14 -2.13 -47.54
CA SER A 137 1.10 -1.24 -48.04
C SER A 137 0.96 0.08 -47.28
N SER A 138 1.59 0.21 -46.10
CA SER A 138 1.47 1.41 -45.24
C SER A 138 2.36 2.57 -45.68
N GLY A 139 3.51 2.27 -46.30
CA GLY A 139 4.54 3.27 -46.61
C GLY A 139 5.24 3.84 -45.38
N GLY A 140 5.11 3.20 -44.22
CA GLY A 140 5.59 3.68 -42.93
C GLY A 140 4.60 4.59 -42.20
N CYS A 141 4.87 4.81 -40.92
CA CYS A 141 4.13 5.71 -40.05
C CYS A 141 4.87 7.04 -39.88
N SER A 142 4.16 8.14 -39.59
CA SER A 142 4.76 9.47 -39.41
C SER A 142 4.19 10.26 -38.23
N ARG A 143 3.23 9.69 -37.51
CA ARG A 143 2.58 10.31 -36.35
C ARG A 143 2.85 9.51 -35.09
N ASP A 144 2.63 10.16 -33.95
CA ASP A 144 2.75 9.53 -32.63
C ASP A 144 4.11 8.85 -32.41
N ALA A 145 5.18 9.44 -32.95
CA ALA A 145 6.52 8.86 -32.84
C ALA A 145 6.97 8.69 -31.38
N SER A 146 6.40 9.46 -30.44
CA SER A 146 6.64 9.36 -29.00
C SER A 146 5.54 8.53 -28.34
N GLN A 147 5.90 7.38 -27.78
CA GLN A 147 4.98 6.46 -27.13
C GLN A 147 5.00 6.67 -25.62
N ARG A 148 4.04 7.46 -25.14
CA ARG A 148 3.86 7.80 -23.73
C ARG A 148 2.38 7.81 -23.38
N ALA A 149 2.06 7.43 -22.16
CA ALA A 149 0.71 7.53 -21.63
C ALA A 149 0.75 7.80 -20.13
N GLU A 150 -0.28 8.46 -19.63
CA GLU A 150 -0.47 8.72 -18.20
C GLU A 150 -1.90 8.35 -17.81
N GLY A 151 -2.07 7.89 -16.58
CA GLY A 151 -3.38 7.55 -16.08
C GLY A 151 -3.46 7.48 -14.58
N THR A 152 -4.69 7.37 -14.08
CA THR A 152 -4.97 7.24 -12.65
C THR A 152 -5.84 6.02 -12.40
N ALA A 153 -5.41 5.17 -11.47
CA ALA A 153 -6.13 4.00 -11.02
C ALA A 153 -6.67 4.20 -9.60
N LEU A 154 -7.81 3.59 -9.34
CA LEU A 154 -8.45 3.58 -8.02
C LEU A 154 -8.59 2.14 -7.55
N GLY A 155 -8.39 1.90 -6.27
CA GLY A 155 -8.59 0.60 -5.64
C GLY A 155 -9.25 0.73 -4.28
N VAL A 156 -10.14 -0.20 -3.96
CA VAL A 156 -10.68 -0.39 -2.61
C VAL A 156 -10.60 -1.85 -2.26
N GLY A 157 -10.35 -2.16 -1.00
CA GLY A 157 -10.31 -3.54 -0.58
C GLY A 157 -10.37 -3.71 0.91
N TRP A 158 -10.31 -4.96 1.34
CA TRP A 158 -10.34 -5.36 2.72
C TRP A 158 -9.52 -6.63 2.93
N HIS A 159 -8.88 -6.76 4.09
CA HIS A 159 -8.14 -7.97 4.45
C HIS A 159 -8.17 -8.25 5.96
N ASN A 160 -8.06 -9.54 6.31
CA ASN A 160 -7.76 -10.05 7.65
C ASN A 160 -6.85 -11.29 7.56
N ASP A 161 -6.64 -12.01 8.66
CA ASP A 161 -5.77 -13.20 8.72
C ASP A 161 -6.24 -14.39 7.86
N ARG A 162 -7.47 -14.37 7.32
CA ARG A 162 -8.09 -15.49 6.60
C ARG A 162 -8.44 -15.17 5.15
N TRP A 163 -8.87 -13.95 4.87
CA TRP A 163 -9.40 -13.54 3.57
C TRP A 163 -8.93 -12.15 3.21
N SER A 164 -8.75 -11.94 1.91
CA SER A 164 -8.54 -10.62 1.32
C SER A 164 -9.34 -10.52 0.02
N ALA A 165 -9.84 -9.33 -0.26
CA ALA A 165 -10.49 -9.02 -1.52
C ALA A 165 -10.33 -7.54 -1.84
N ASP A 166 -10.16 -7.23 -3.11
CA ASP A 166 -10.07 -5.87 -3.63
C ASP A 166 -10.77 -5.76 -4.98
N LEU A 167 -11.17 -4.53 -5.29
CA LEU A 167 -11.75 -4.13 -6.56
C LEU A 167 -11.14 -2.80 -6.94
N GLY A 168 -10.79 -2.66 -8.22
CA GLY A 168 -10.18 -1.44 -8.71
C GLY A 168 -10.30 -1.27 -10.21
N THR A 169 -9.78 -0.16 -10.68
CA THR A 169 -9.65 0.14 -12.10
C THR A 169 -8.20 -0.01 -12.52
N HIS A 170 -7.99 -0.27 -13.81
CA HIS A 170 -6.71 0.09 -14.42
C HIS A 170 -6.58 1.62 -14.51
N ALA A 171 -5.37 2.11 -14.77
CA ALA A 171 -5.14 3.54 -14.85
C ALA A 171 -5.89 4.12 -16.06
N ALA A 172 -6.95 4.88 -15.81
CA ALA A 172 -7.74 5.50 -16.86
C ALA A 172 -6.87 6.53 -17.60
N GLY A 173 -6.77 6.41 -18.92
CA GLY A 173 -5.89 7.22 -19.77
C GLY A 173 -4.68 6.46 -20.33
N LEU A 174 -4.41 5.26 -19.81
CA LEU A 174 -3.52 4.26 -20.41
C LEU A 174 -4.27 3.34 -21.39
#